data_AF-A0A950CET9-F1
#
_entry.id   AF-A0A950CET9-F1
#
_cell.length_a   1.000
_cell.length_b   1.000
_cell.length_c   1.000
_cell.angle_alpha   90.00
_cell.angle_beta   90.00
_cell.angle_gamma   90.00
#
_symmetry.space_group_name_H-M   'P 1'
#
loop_
_entity.id
_entity.type
_entity.pdbx_description
1 polymer ?
#
loop_
_entity_poly.entity_id
_entity_poly.type
_entity_poly.pdbx_seq_one_letter_code
_entity_poly.pdbx_strand_id
1 'polypeptide(L)'
;MPNLPRGAMPSPRSALAAAMPHQIVGTTPPQFIHIPGELSFWDNSQYGDCVTAEEAFAKACHQSEIFIPQNTVVAWAQAHNVLNGAYLNAVLEMMLNGGFEQGGHTYDDGAAHTVDWTNAAVLNNAIYTNCPVKIGVAANQLDNVVTPGRNGWIATGFHPDKAEDHCVSLCGFGPMGWLAEQLRSQDRPPNPAAHGYAMFTWNSIGVIDAQSMVNITEEAWVRVPTTVIR
;
A
#
# COMPACT_ATOMS: atom_id res chain seq x y z
N MET A 1 -10.33 -11.56 -17.15
CA MET A 1 -10.68 -10.12 -17.21
C MET A 1 -9.50 -9.40 -17.85
N PRO A 2 -9.67 -8.28 -18.57
CA PRO A 2 -8.52 -7.48 -18.97
C PRO A 2 -7.72 -7.08 -17.72
N ASN A 3 -6.39 -7.04 -17.83
CA ASN A 3 -5.52 -6.66 -16.72
C ASN A 3 -5.88 -5.25 -16.26
N LEU A 4 -5.95 -5.05 -14.94
CA LEU A 4 -6.21 -3.72 -14.40
C LEU A 4 -5.02 -2.80 -14.65
N PRO A 5 -5.27 -1.48 -14.84
CA PRO A 5 -4.20 -0.52 -15.06
C PRO A 5 -3.14 -0.53 -13.95
N ARG A 6 -1.89 -0.37 -14.38
CA ARG A 6 -0.68 -0.30 -13.56
C ARG A 6 0.15 0.89 -14.04
N GLY A 7 0.90 1.51 -13.14
CA GLY A 7 1.72 2.66 -13.49
C GLY A 7 2.82 3.01 -12.50
N ALA A 8 3.12 2.13 -11.54
CA ALA A 8 4.29 2.36 -10.72
C ALA A 8 5.55 2.25 -11.58
N MET A 9 6.46 3.18 -11.37
CA MET A 9 7.81 3.14 -11.89
C MET A 9 8.78 2.99 -10.73
N PRO A 10 9.77 2.09 -10.82
CA PRO A 10 10.74 1.89 -9.74
C PRO A 10 11.48 3.18 -9.41
N SER A 11 11.48 3.59 -8.14
CA SER A 11 12.23 4.76 -7.70
C SER A 11 13.72 4.64 -8.09
N PRO A 12 14.40 5.74 -8.48
CA PRO A 12 15.82 5.69 -8.77
C PRO A 12 16.62 5.11 -7.59
N ARG A 13 17.56 4.20 -7.87
CA ARG A 13 18.40 3.59 -6.82
C ARG A 13 19.13 4.62 -5.96
N SER A 14 19.48 5.77 -6.52
CA SER A 14 20.06 6.90 -5.79
C SER A 14 19.10 7.50 -4.76
N ALA A 15 17.80 7.58 -5.08
CA ALA A 15 16.78 8.05 -4.14
C ALA A 15 16.60 7.06 -2.99
N LEU A 16 16.50 5.77 -3.30
CA LEU A 16 16.42 4.69 -2.29
C LEU A 16 17.63 4.70 -1.35
N ALA A 17 18.84 4.87 -1.89
CA ALA A 17 20.08 4.89 -1.10
C ALA A 17 20.24 6.17 -0.25
N ALA A 18 19.65 7.29 -0.68
CA ALA A 18 19.72 8.57 0.05
C ALA A 18 18.63 8.70 1.12
N ALA A 19 17.55 7.93 1.00
CA ALA A 19 16.43 8.00 1.93
C ALA A 19 16.80 7.48 3.33
N MET A 20 16.21 8.10 4.35
CA MET A 20 16.37 7.66 5.74
C MET A 20 15.64 6.32 5.94
N PRO A 21 16.28 5.28 6.46
CA PRO A 21 15.59 4.03 6.76
C PRO A 21 14.71 4.16 8.01
N HIS A 22 13.56 3.49 7.98
CA HIS A 22 12.70 3.29 9.14
C HIS A 22 13.46 2.51 10.22
N GLN A 23 13.34 2.99 11.45
CA GLN A 23 13.89 2.31 12.62
C GLN A 23 12.75 1.84 13.50
N ILE A 24 12.90 0.69 14.14
CA ILE A 24 11.87 0.16 15.04
C ILE A 24 11.60 1.18 16.15
N VAL A 25 10.34 1.61 16.26
CA VAL A 25 9.86 2.51 17.32
C VAL A 25 8.96 1.73 18.27
N GLY A 26 9.31 1.71 19.55
CA GLY A 26 8.51 1.07 20.59
C GLY A 26 8.35 -0.44 20.40
N THR A 27 7.27 -0.98 20.94
CA THR A 27 6.93 -2.41 20.86
C THR A 27 5.91 -2.67 19.76
N THR A 28 6.16 -3.68 18.93
CA THR A 28 5.21 -4.14 17.90
C THR A 28 4.34 -5.27 18.47
N PRO A 29 3.00 -5.23 18.36
CA PRO A 29 2.13 -6.34 18.75
C PRO A 29 2.37 -7.57 17.84
N PRO A 30 1.94 -8.79 18.23
CA PRO A 30 2.15 -9.99 17.42
C PRO A 30 1.32 -10.02 16.12
N GLN A 31 0.23 -9.25 16.07
CA GLN A 31 -0.65 -9.12 14.91
C GLN A 31 -1.33 -7.75 14.95
N PHE A 32 -1.62 -7.20 13.78
CA PHE A 32 -2.28 -5.92 13.62
C PHE A 32 -2.94 -5.85 12.24
N ILE A 33 -4.07 -5.15 12.14
CA ILE A 33 -4.67 -4.79 10.86
C ILE A 33 -5.45 -3.50 11.01
N HIS A 34 -5.38 -2.65 9.99
CA HIS A 34 -6.27 -1.53 9.82
C HIS A 34 -7.09 -1.73 8.54
N ILE A 35 -8.42 -1.67 8.66
CA ILE A 35 -9.35 -1.78 7.54
C ILE A 35 -10.18 -0.48 7.55
N PRO A 36 -9.99 0.44 6.59
CA PRO A 36 -10.85 1.61 6.45
C PRO A 36 -12.32 1.22 6.23
N GLY A 37 -13.25 2.09 6.61
CA GLY A 37 -14.68 1.88 6.43
C GLY A 37 -15.11 1.91 4.96
N GLU A 38 -14.42 2.71 4.14
CA GLU A 38 -14.66 2.81 2.70
C GLU A 38 -13.38 2.56 1.89
N LEU A 39 -13.52 1.75 0.83
CA LEU A 39 -12.47 1.52 -0.16
C LEU A 39 -12.93 2.02 -1.51
N SER A 40 -11.97 2.45 -2.33
CA SER A 40 -12.21 2.81 -3.71
C SER A 40 -11.09 2.29 -4.60
N PHE A 41 -11.33 2.26 -5.90
CA PHE A 41 -10.24 2.14 -6.86
C PHE A 41 -9.41 3.41 -6.91
N TRP A 42 -9.99 4.55 -6.50
CA TRP A 42 -9.46 5.88 -6.75
C TRP A 42 -9.01 6.02 -8.21
N ASP A 43 -9.88 5.54 -9.10
CA ASP A 43 -9.74 5.45 -10.55
C ASP A 43 -8.59 4.60 -11.11
N ASN A 44 -7.89 3.83 -10.28
CA ASN A 44 -6.92 2.84 -10.75
C ASN A 44 -7.56 1.61 -11.46
N SER A 45 -8.88 1.62 -11.67
CA SER A 45 -9.55 0.74 -12.63
C SER A 45 -9.51 1.26 -14.07
N GLN A 46 -9.28 2.56 -14.26
CA GLN A 46 -9.28 3.24 -15.55
C GLN A 46 -7.89 3.77 -15.94
N TYR A 47 -7.11 4.24 -14.96
CA TYR A 47 -5.80 4.87 -15.17
C TYR A 47 -4.68 4.13 -14.45
N GLY A 48 -3.44 4.31 -14.91
CA GLY A 48 -2.22 3.83 -14.24
C GLY A 48 -1.90 4.58 -12.93
N ASP A 49 -2.92 5.02 -12.19
CA ASP A 49 -2.82 5.93 -11.04
C ASP A 49 -2.56 5.20 -9.71
N CYS A 50 -2.07 3.96 -9.74
CA CYS A 50 -1.89 3.13 -8.55
C CYS A 50 -1.04 3.82 -7.47
N VAL A 51 -0.08 4.66 -7.87
CA VAL A 51 0.79 5.39 -6.94
C VAL A 51 0.02 6.45 -6.17
N THR A 52 -0.87 7.21 -6.82
CA THR A 52 -1.70 8.24 -6.17
C THR A 52 -2.91 7.62 -5.45
N ALA A 53 -3.53 6.60 -6.03
CA ALA A 53 -4.63 5.85 -5.40
C ALA A 53 -4.20 5.27 -4.05
N GLU A 54 -2.95 4.81 -3.94
CA GLU A 54 -2.34 4.34 -2.70
C GLU A 54 -2.25 5.46 -1.63
N GLU A 55 -1.98 6.71 -2.03
CA GLU A 55 -1.97 7.84 -1.09
C GLU A 55 -3.37 8.08 -0.50
N ALA A 56 -4.41 7.95 -1.33
CA ALA A 56 -5.78 8.09 -0.86
C ALA A 56 -6.17 6.98 0.12
N PHE A 57 -5.70 5.75 -0.13
CA PHE A 57 -5.81 4.66 0.83
C PHE A 57 -5.06 4.96 2.15
N ALA A 58 -3.87 5.56 2.06
CA ALA A 58 -3.12 5.97 3.25
C ALA A 58 -3.89 7.00 4.09
N LYS A 59 -4.62 7.94 3.47
CA LYS A 59 -5.51 8.87 4.19
C LYS A 59 -6.72 8.16 4.79
N ALA A 60 -7.30 7.19 4.07
CA ALA A 60 -8.39 6.38 4.60
C ALA A 60 -7.97 5.57 5.85
N CYS A 61 -6.69 5.24 6.00
CA CYS A 61 -6.14 4.56 7.18
C CYS A 61 -5.98 5.44 8.42
N HIS A 62 -6.31 6.74 8.35
CA HIS A 62 -6.21 7.64 9.50
C HIS A 62 -7.20 7.28 10.62
N GLN A 63 -6.82 7.49 11.88
CA GLN A 63 -7.71 7.27 13.03
C GLN A 63 -8.65 8.47 13.21
N SER A 64 -9.95 8.22 13.01
CA SER A 64 -10.89 9.09 12.29
C SER A 64 -10.58 9.08 10.79
N GLU A 65 -11.22 8.18 10.07
CA GLU A 65 -11.02 7.94 8.63
C GLU A 65 -11.14 9.23 7.81
N ILE A 66 -10.19 9.44 6.91
CA ILE A 66 -10.18 10.54 5.95
C ILE A 66 -10.35 9.92 4.56
N PHE A 67 -11.60 9.77 4.14
CA PHE A 67 -11.91 9.31 2.79
C PHE A 67 -11.80 10.47 1.80
N ILE A 68 -10.84 10.37 0.88
CA ILE A 68 -10.66 11.30 -0.24
C ILE A 68 -11.48 10.80 -1.43
N PRO A 69 -12.48 11.55 -1.94
CA PRO A 69 -13.25 11.19 -3.11
C PRO A 69 -12.37 10.99 -4.35
N GLN A 70 -12.76 10.02 -5.18
CA GLN A 70 -12.04 9.67 -6.40
C GLN A 70 -11.76 10.88 -7.32
N ASN A 71 -12.74 11.78 -7.49
CA ASN A 71 -12.56 12.96 -8.34
C ASN A 71 -11.47 13.92 -7.81
N THR A 72 -11.31 14.02 -6.48
CA THR A 72 -10.21 14.78 -5.86
C THR A 72 -8.87 14.11 -6.14
N VAL A 73 -8.78 12.78 -6.01
CA VAL A 73 -7.55 12.03 -6.30
C VAL A 73 -7.11 12.21 -7.76
N VAL A 74 -8.04 12.02 -8.70
CA VAL A 74 -7.79 12.18 -10.14
C VAL A 74 -7.38 13.60 -10.47
N ALA A 75 -8.06 14.62 -9.93
CA ALA A 75 -7.72 16.02 -10.17
C ALA A 75 -6.31 16.35 -9.65
N TRP A 76 -5.95 15.85 -8.46
CA TRP A 76 -4.61 16.02 -7.90
C TRP A 76 -3.55 15.34 -8.79
N ALA A 77 -3.80 14.10 -9.22
CA ALA A 77 -2.88 13.36 -10.08
C ALA A 77 -2.69 14.02 -11.45
N GLN A 78 -3.75 14.61 -12.02
CA GLN A 78 -3.68 15.38 -13.26
C GLN A 78 -2.86 16.65 -13.10
N ALA A 79 -3.09 17.40 -12.03
CA ALA A 79 -2.36 18.65 -11.76
C ALA A 79 -0.84 18.42 -11.60
N HIS A 80 -0.46 17.24 -11.08
CA HIS A 80 0.94 16.85 -10.88
C HIS A 80 1.54 16.00 -12.01
N ASN A 81 0.78 15.73 -13.09
CA ASN A 81 1.18 14.89 -14.21
C ASN A 81 1.58 13.45 -13.84
N VAL A 82 0.88 12.85 -12.87
CA VAL A 82 1.15 11.49 -12.35
C VAL A 82 -0.01 10.49 -12.54
N LEU A 83 -1.11 10.91 -13.16
CA LEU A 83 -2.32 10.08 -13.35
C LEU A 83 -2.07 8.75 -14.09
N ASN A 84 -1.12 8.71 -15.01
CA ASN A 84 -0.82 7.52 -15.83
C ASN A 84 0.59 6.98 -15.59
N GLY A 85 0.99 7.03 -14.32
CA GLY A 85 2.19 6.41 -13.82
C GLY A 85 3.18 7.38 -13.22
N ALA A 86 3.87 6.93 -12.18
CA ALA A 86 4.75 7.75 -11.38
C ALA A 86 5.79 6.91 -10.63
N TYR A 87 6.87 7.58 -10.22
CA TYR A 87 7.79 7.01 -9.24
C TYR A 87 7.19 7.13 -7.84
N LEU A 88 7.31 6.08 -7.02
CA LEU A 88 6.77 6.09 -5.66
C LEU A 88 7.35 7.23 -4.83
N ASN A 89 8.67 7.40 -4.87
CA ASN A 89 9.36 8.47 -4.13
C ASN A 89 8.94 9.89 -4.58
N ALA A 90 8.61 10.07 -5.86
CA ALA A 90 8.20 11.38 -6.38
C ALA A 90 6.81 11.77 -5.87
N VAL A 91 5.86 10.83 -5.84
CA VAL A 91 4.51 11.10 -5.29
C VAL A 91 4.57 11.36 -3.80
N LEU A 92 5.40 10.62 -3.04
CA LEU A 92 5.64 10.88 -1.62
C LEU A 92 6.19 12.31 -1.39
N GLU A 93 7.12 12.77 -2.22
CA GLU A 93 7.66 14.14 -2.14
C GLU A 93 6.60 15.19 -2.50
N MET A 94 5.76 14.94 -3.50
CA MET A 94 4.64 15.83 -3.84
C MET A 94 3.63 15.91 -2.70
N MET A 95 3.24 14.77 -2.11
CA MET A 95 2.30 14.71 -0.99
C MET A 95 2.82 15.38 0.28
N LEU A 96 4.14 15.39 0.51
CA LEU A 96 4.76 16.16 1.60
C LEU A 96 4.60 17.68 1.43
N ASN A 97 4.54 18.16 0.18
CA ASN A 97 4.57 19.58 -0.17
C ASN A 97 3.22 20.15 -0.64
N GLY A 98 2.18 19.33 -0.68
CA GLY A 98 0.84 19.73 -1.11
C GLY A 98 -0.01 18.52 -1.47
N GLY A 99 -0.57 17.86 -0.45
CA GLY A 99 -1.40 16.68 -0.58
C GLY A 99 -2.83 16.98 -1.06
N PHE A 100 -3.75 16.06 -0.77
CA PHE A 100 -5.13 16.22 -1.20
C PHE A 100 -5.83 17.36 -0.47
N GLU A 101 -6.62 18.15 -1.20
CA GLU A 101 -7.45 19.21 -0.63
C GLU A 101 -8.91 18.77 -0.56
N GLN A 102 -9.52 18.85 0.62
CA GLN A 102 -10.94 18.58 0.81
C GLN A 102 -11.47 19.23 2.10
N GLY A 103 -12.66 19.82 2.00
CA GLY A 103 -13.35 20.37 3.17
C GLY A 103 -12.63 21.55 3.82
N GLY A 104 -11.79 22.27 3.07
CA GLY A 104 -10.97 23.38 3.58
C GLY A 104 -9.69 22.95 4.28
N HIS A 105 -9.33 21.68 4.22
CA HIS A 105 -8.07 21.14 4.74
C HIS A 105 -7.19 20.62 3.61
N THR A 106 -5.87 20.62 3.86
CA THR A 106 -4.89 19.88 3.06
C THR A 106 -4.37 18.70 3.86
N TYR A 107 -4.37 17.52 3.23
CA TYR A 107 -3.95 16.25 3.84
C TYR A 107 -2.59 15.83 3.28
N ASP A 108 -1.53 16.42 3.83
CA ASP A 108 -0.15 16.17 3.43
C ASP A 108 0.37 14.84 3.99
N ASP A 109 1.49 14.38 3.44
CA ASP A 109 2.33 13.33 4.02
C ASP A 109 3.32 13.92 5.03
N GLY A 110 3.75 13.09 5.99
CA GLY A 110 5.00 13.31 6.70
C GLY A 110 6.23 12.92 5.88
N ALA A 111 7.41 12.98 6.47
CA ALA A 111 8.65 12.61 5.76
C ALA A 111 8.63 11.12 5.37
N ALA A 112 9.09 10.82 4.17
CA ALA A 112 9.17 9.45 3.66
C ALA A 112 10.46 8.75 4.11
N HIS A 113 10.32 7.55 4.68
CA HIS A 113 11.41 6.69 5.10
C HIS A 113 11.35 5.36 4.33
N THR A 114 12.50 4.80 3.96
CA THR A 114 12.55 3.45 3.36
C THR A 114 12.33 2.38 4.41
N VAL A 115 11.66 1.29 4.05
CA VAL A 115 11.43 0.14 4.94
C VAL A 115 12.15 -1.07 4.37
N ASP A 116 12.92 -1.78 5.19
CA ASP A 116 13.45 -3.09 4.79
C ASP A 116 12.32 -4.13 4.83
N TRP A 117 11.69 -4.35 3.68
CA TRP A 117 10.57 -5.30 3.54
C TRP A 117 11.02 -6.76 3.67
N THR A 118 12.32 -7.05 3.59
CA THR A 118 12.85 -8.41 3.79
C THR A 118 13.00 -8.75 5.28
N ASN A 119 12.94 -7.74 6.15
CA ASN A 119 12.99 -7.89 7.59
C ASN A 119 11.59 -7.72 8.21
N ALA A 120 10.95 -8.84 8.53
CA ALA A 120 9.59 -8.86 9.08
C ALA A 120 9.46 -8.03 10.37
N ALA A 121 10.49 -7.94 11.23
CA ALA A 121 10.41 -7.15 12.45
C ALA A 121 10.33 -5.65 12.16
N VAL A 122 11.11 -5.18 11.17
CA VAL A 122 11.12 -3.78 10.72
C VAL A 122 9.81 -3.46 10.00
N LEU A 123 9.38 -4.32 9.08
CA LEU A 123 8.15 -4.11 8.31
C LEU A 123 6.91 -4.12 9.20
N ASN A 124 6.79 -5.08 10.13
CA ASN A 124 5.66 -5.12 11.07
C ASN A 124 5.63 -3.88 11.96
N ASN A 125 6.79 -3.40 12.40
CA ASN A 125 6.85 -2.16 13.17
C ASN A 125 6.39 -0.96 12.34
N ALA A 126 6.87 -0.80 11.09
CA ALA A 126 6.46 0.28 10.20
C ALA A 126 4.95 0.29 9.94
N ILE A 127 4.37 -0.88 9.64
CA ILE A 127 2.92 -1.05 9.46
C ILE A 127 2.17 -0.65 10.73
N TYR A 128 2.63 -1.06 11.90
CA TYR A 128 1.95 -0.76 13.16
C TYR A 128 2.03 0.72 13.55
N THR A 129 3.20 1.36 13.42
CA THR A 129 3.43 2.72 13.92
C THR A 129 2.99 3.80 12.95
N ASN A 130 2.93 3.51 11.65
CA ASN A 130 2.67 4.48 10.59
C ASN A 130 1.85 3.85 9.46
N CYS A 131 0.78 3.12 9.80
CA CYS A 131 -0.07 2.44 8.82
C CYS A 131 -0.57 3.41 7.74
N PRO A 132 -0.58 3.04 6.45
CA PRO A 132 -0.01 1.82 5.86
C PRO A 132 1.41 2.03 5.29
N VAL A 133 2.09 0.91 4.97
CA VAL A 133 3.37 0.93 4.24
C VAL A 133 3.11 0.84 2.74
N LYS A 134 3.56 1.83 1.97
CA LYS A 134 3.51 1.87 0.50
C LYS A 134 4.58 0.95 -0.08
N ILE A 135 4.26 0.10 -1.03
CA ILE A 135 5.25 -0.77 -1.68
C ILE A 135 5.08 -0.81 -3.21
N GLY A 136 6.22 -0.93 -3.89
CA GLY A 136 6.31 -1.17 -5.33
C GLY A 136 6.46 -2.67 -5.58
N VAL A 137 5.57 -3.24 -6.42
CA VAL A 137 5.51 -4.67 -6.70
C VAL A 137 5.43 -5.01 -8.18
N ALA A 138 5.90 -6.21 -8.54
CA ALA A 138 5.61 -6.85 -9.81
C ALA A 138 4.22 -7.54 -9.74
N ALA A 139 3.19 -6.94 -10.34
CA ALA A 139 1.80 -7.35 -10.10
C ALA A 139 1.29 -8.50 -10.98
N ASN A 140 2.10 -9.06 -11.90
CA ASN A 140 1.67 -10.13 -12.80
C ASN A 140 1.03 -11.33 -12.07
N GLN A 141 1.58 -11.70 -10.92
CA GLN A 141 1.06 -12.83 -10.14
C GLN A 141 -0.20 -12.46 -9.34
N LEU A 142 -0.39 -11.16 -9.01
CA LEU A 142 -1.58 -10.65 -8.32
C LEU A 142 -2.84 -10.74 -9.19
N ASP A 143 -2.74 -10.58 -10.51
CA ASP A 143 -3.89 -10.69 -11.44
C ASP A 143 -4.65 -12.02 -11.29
N ASN A 144 -3.97 -13.07 -10.87
CA ASN A 144 -4.54 -14.42 -10.77
C ASN A 144 -5.33 -14.65 -9.47
N VAL A 145 -5.15 -13.80 -8.47
CA VAL A 145 -5.68 -14.00 -7.12
C VAL A 145 -6.57 -12.86 -6.66
N VAL A 146 -6.27 -11.61 -7.05
CA VAL A 146 -7.05 -10.46 -6.61
C VAL A 146 -8.44 -10.52 -7.22
N THR A 147 -9.46 -10.37 -6.37
CA THR A 147 -10.83 -10.09 -6.80
C THR A 147 -11.13 -8.61 -6.52
N PRO A 148 -11.04 -7.72 -7.51
CA PRO A 148 -11.23 -6.30 -7.31
C PRO A 148 -12.59 -5.98 -6.68
N GLY A 149 -12.64 -5.04 -5.75
CA GLY A 149 -13.88 -4.71 -5.02
C GLY A 149 -14.31 -5.73 -3.95
N ARG A 150 -13.56 -6.83 -3.76
CA ARG A 150 -13.90 -7.88 -2.79
C ARG A 150 -12.70 -8.19 -1.89
N ASN A 151 -12.83 -7.87 -0.61
CA ASN A 151 -11.84 -8.22 0.40
C ASN A 151 -11.70 -9.74 0.58
N GLY A 152 -10.53 -10.15 1.10
CA GLY A 152 -10.25 -11.50 1.54
C GLY A 152 -9.71 -12.43 0.46
N TRP A 153 -9.24 -11.94 -0.69
CA TRP A 153 -8.46 -12.80 -1.59
C TRP A 153 -7.16 -13.27 -0.92
N ILE A 154 -6.66 -14.44 -1.32
CA ILE A 154 -5.48 -15.07 -0.72
C ILE A 154 -4.39 -15.28 -1.79
N ALA A 155 -3.21 -14.72 -1.56
CA ALA A 155 -2.04 -14.83 -2.41
C ALA A 155 -0.96 -15.68 -1.73
N THR A 156 -0.62 -16.83 -2.33
CA THR A 156 0.48 -17.67 -1.85
C THR A 156 1.28 -18.32 -2.95
N GLY A 157 2.53 -18.66 -2.66
CA GLY A 157 3.40 -19.42 -3.57
C GLY A 157 3.89 -18.62 -4.78
N PHE A 158 3.97 -17.30 -4.68
CA PHE A 158 4.53 -16.47 -5.75
C PHE A 158 6.02 -16.75 -5.91
N HIS A 159 6.52 -16.70 -7.14
CA HIS A 159 7.94 -16.79 -7.45
C HIS A 159 8.58 -15.40 -7.54
N PRO A 160 9.91 -15.28 -7.40
CA PRO A 160 10.59 -14.01 -7.57
C PRO A 160 10.27 -13.36 -8.91
N ASP A 161 9.80 -12.11 -8.88
CA ASP A 161 9.54 -11.28 -10.06
C ASP A 161 10.03 -9.86 -9.76
N LYS A 162 10.83 -9.33 -10.68
CA LYS A 162 11.52 -8.04 -10.56
C LYS A 162 10.92 -6.97 -11.48
N ALA A 163 9.89 -7.31 -12.24
CA ALA A 163 9.20 -6.41 -13.16
C ALA A 163 8.20 -5.53 -12.40
N GLU A 164 8.70 -4.72 -11.47
CA GLU A 164 7.89 -3.76 -10.72
C GLU A 164 7.13 -2.84 -11.68
N ASP A 165 5.81 -2.83 -11.54
CA ASP A 165 4.89 -2.05 -12.38
C ASP A 165 3.67 -1.53 -11.61
N HIS A 166 3.45 -1.96 -10.36
CA HIS A 166 2.26 -1.62 -9.58
C HIS A 166 2.59 -1.14 -8.17
N CYS A 167 1.77 -0.24 -7.65
CA CYS A 167 1.89 0.28 -6.29
C CYS A 167 0.71 -0.23 -5.45
N VAL A 168 1.01 -0.77 -4.27
CA VAL A 168 0.05 -1.34 -3.32
C VAL A 168 0.42 -0.92 -1.90
N SER A 169 -0.46 -1.17 -0.92
CA SER A 169 -0.12 -0.91 0.50
C SER A 169 -0.21 -2.15 1.36
N LEU A 170 0.62 -2.22 2.40
CA LEU A 170 0.47 -3.15 3.51
C LEU A 170 -0.18 -2.44 4.71
N CYS A 171 -1.35 -2.91 5.12
CA CYS A 171 -2.16 -2.33 6.21
C CYS A 171 -2.32 -3.26 7.41
N GLY A 172 -1.61 -4.39 7.42
CA GLY A 172 -1.66 -5.34 8.53
C GLY A 172 -0.68 -6.49 8.36
N PHE A 173 -0.49 -7.23 9.45
CA PHE A 173 0.36 -8.41 9.54
C PHE A 173 -0.14 -9.35 10.63
N GLY A 174 0.25 -10.62 10.54
CA GLY A 174 -0.07 -11.63 11.55
C GLY A 174 -0.19 -13.02 10.94
N PRO A 175 -0.74 -13.99 11.70
CA PRO A 175 -1.10 -15.29 11.15
C PRO A 175 -2.10 -15.13 10.00
N MET A 176 -1.86 -15.77 8.86
CA MET A 176 -2.72 -15.65 7.68
C MET A 176 -4.18 -16.01 7.97
N GLY A 177 -4.43 -17.01 8.83
CA GLY A 177 -5.78 -17.40 9.24
C GLY A 177 -6.50 -16.29 9.99
N TRP A 178 -5.78 -15.55 10.85
CA TRP A 178 -6.35 -14.42 11.57
C TRP A 178 -6.65 -13.26 10.61
N LEU A 179 -5.73 -12.92 9.70
CA LEU A 179 -5.97 -11.88 8.69
C LEU A 179 -7.17 -12.21 7.79
N ALA A 180 -7.28 -13.47 7.34
CA ALA A 180 -8.39 -13.93 6.53
C ALA A 180 -9.73 -13.81 7.27
N GLU A 181 -9.77 -14.09 8.57
CA GLU A 181 -10.95 -13.89 9.42
C GLU A 181 -11.33 -12.41 9.52
N GLN A 182 -10.36 -11.52 9.77
CA GLN A 182 -10.61 -10.07 9.85
C GLN A 182 -11.18 -9.52 8.54
N LEU A 183 -10.71 -10.05 7.41
CA LEU A 183 -11.16 -9.66 6.06
C LEU A 183 -12.41 -10.42 5.59
N ARG A 184 -12.99 -11.29 6.43
CA ARG A 184 -14.15 -12.14 6.11
C ARG A 184 -13.94 -12.93 4.81
N SER A 185 -12.73 -13.44 4.62
CA SER A 185 -12.36 -14.21 3.43
C SER A 185 -13.27 -15.43 3.26
N GLN A 186 -13.63 -15.70 2.01
CA GLN A 186 -14.31 -16.94 1.62
C GLN A 186 -13.31 -18.08 1.38
N ASP A 187 -12.03 -17.75 1.21
CA ASP A 187 -10.96 -18.69 0.91
C ASP A 187 -10.13 -18.94 2.17
N ARG A 188 -9.69 -20.19 2.35
CA ARG A 188 -8.83 -20.53 3.48
C ARG A 188 -7.36 -20.51 3.05
N PRO A 189 -6.47 -19.82 3.78
CA PRO A 189 -5.04 -19.88 3.48
C PRO A 189 -4.53 -21.32 3.64
N PRO A 190 -3.68 -21.83 2.73
CA PRO A 190 -3.14 -23.19 2.79
C PRO A 190 -2.41 -23.49 4.11
N ASN A 191 -1.73 -22.48 4.67
CA ASN A 191 -1.11 -22.53 5.98
C ASN A 191 -1.61 -21.37 6.86
N PRO A 192 -2.71 -21.54 7.62
CA PRO A 192 -3.29 -20.47 8.43
C PRO A 192 -2.38 -19.94 9.55
N ALA A 193 -1.38 -20.72 9.99
CA ALA A 193 -0.44 -20.32 11.02
C ALA A 193 0.78 -19.59 10.45
N ALA A 194 0.99 -19.61 9.12
CA ALA A 194 2.07 -18.86 8.50
C ALA A 194 1.89 -17.36 8.71
N HIS A 195 3.00 -16.64 8.76
CA HIS A 195 2.99 -15.19 8.77
C HIS A 195 2.60 -14.65 7.39
N GLY A 196 1.77 -13.61 7.37
CA GLY A 196 1.40 -12.90 6.15
C GLY A 196 1.06 -11.45 6.45
N TYR A 197 0.70 -10.75 5.39
CA TYR A 197 0.38 -9.33 5.39
C TYR A 197 -1.00 -9.08 4.78
N ALA A 198 -1.71 -8.09 5.32
CA ALA A 198 -2.91 -7.55 4.67
C ALA A 198 -2.47 -6.53 3.62
N MET A 199 -2.84 -6.76 2.36
CA MET A 199 -2.41 -5.96 1.21
C MET A 199 -3.62 -5.30 0.54
N PHE A 200 -3.62 -3.98 0.46
CA PHE A 200 -4.58 -3.20 -0.29
C PHE A 200 -4.16 -3.07 -1.77
N THR A 201 -5.08 -3.37 -2.68
CA THR A 201 -4.98 -3.03 -4.10
C THR A 201 -6.36 -3.11 -4.75
N TRP A 202 -6.60 -2.30 -5.79
CA TRP A 202 -7.79 -2.39 -6.65
C TRP A 202 -9.12 -2.49 -5.88
N ASN A 203 -9.37 -1.54 -4.98
CA ASN A 203 -10.58 -1.47 -4.15
C ASN A 203 -10.80 -2.74 -3.30
N SER A 204 -9.73 -3.38 -2.84
CA SER A 204 -9.82 -4.59 -2.04
C SER A 204 -8.61 -4.75 -1.14
N ILE A 205 -8.77 -5.47 -0.05
CA ILE A 205 -7.68 -5.91 0.83
C ILE A 205 -7.69 -7.43 0.87
N GLY A 206 -6.56 -8.06 0.61
CA GLY A 206 -6.38 -9.50 0.75
C GLY A 206 -5.21 -9.86 1.65
N VAL A 207 -4.89 -11.15 1.68
CA VAL A 207 -3.80 -11.71 2.47
C VAL A 207 -2.74 -12.27 1.56
N ILE A 208 -1.49 -11.86 1.75
CA ILE A 208 -0.33 -12.43 1.06
C ILE A 208 0.61 -13.09 2.09
N ASP A 209 1.13 -14.28 1.79
CA ASP A 209 2.16 -14.88 2.65
C ASP A 209 3.48 -14.08 2.59
N ALA A 210 4.27 -14.15 3.64
CA ALA A 210 5.47 -13.32 3.76
C ALA A 210 6.50 -13.55 2.63
N GLN A 211 6.66 -14.80 2.17
CA GLN A 211 7.61 -15.11 1.10
C GLN A 211 7.11 -14.61 -0.25
N SER A 212 5.82 -14.77 -0.54
CA SER A 212 5.20 -14.23 -1.75
C SER A 212 5.31 -12.71 -1.82
N MET A 213 5.11 -12.02 -0.69
CA MET A 213 5.30 -10.56 -0.60
C MET A 213 6.74 -10.16 -0.91
N VAL A 214 7.73 -10.81 -0.27
CA VAL A 214 9.16 -10.54 -0.52
C VAL A 214 9.53 -10.81 -1.98
N ASN A 215 8.97 -11.86 -2.59
CA ASN A 215 9.32 -12.27 -3.94
C ASN A 215 8.93 -11.26 -5.03
N ILE A 216 7.91 -10.43 -4.79
CA ILE A 216 7.41 -9.48 -5.80
C ILE A 216 7.68 -8.02 -5.44
N THR A 217 8.25 -7.72 -4.27
CA THR A 217 8.46 -6.34 -3.79
C THR A 217 9.87 -5.88 -4.10
N GLU A 218 9.99 -4.69 -4.69
CA GLU A 218 11.26 -4.05 -5.05
C GLU A 218 11.57 -2.78 -4.25
N GLU A 219 10.55 -2.16 -3.66
CA GLU A 219 10.72 -1.02 -2.76
C GLU A 219 9.57 -0.91 -1.76
N ALA A 220 9.86 -0.32 -0.59
CA ALA A 220 8.89 -0.09 0.46
C ALA A 220 9.16 1.22 1.20
N TRP A 221 8.09 1.96 1.49
CA TRP A 221 8.11 3.29 2.05
C TRP A 221 7.07 3.47 3.14
N VAL A 222 7.43 4.27 4.13
CA VAL A 222 6.52 4.68 5.19
C VAL A 222 6.59 6.19 5.38
N ARG A 223 5.45 6.79 5.70
CA ARG A 223 5.29 8.23 5.95
C ARG A 223 5.31 8.45 7.45
N VAL A 224 6.08 9.43 7.92
CA VAL A 224 6.20 9.70 9.36
C VAL A 224 5.86 11.17 9.66
N PRO A 225 4.63 11.48 10.12
CA PRO A 225 3.45 10.59 10.24
C PRO A 225 2.78 10.32 8.87
N THR A 226 1.81 9.39 8.82
CA THR A 226 1.03 9.09 7.59
C THR A 226 0.28 10.29 7.03
N THR A 227 -0.32 11.10 7.91
CA THR A 227 -1.11 12.27 7.50
C THR A 227 -0.77 13.46 8.39
N VAL A 228 -0.51 14.60 7.76
CA VAL A 228 -0.43 15.91 8.40
C VAL A 228 -1.61 16.74 7.90
N ILE A 229 -2.49 17.15 8.81
CA ILE A 229 -3.66 17.97 8.48
C ILE A 229 -3.25 19.44 8.62
N ARG A 230 -3.44 20.23 7.57
CA ARG A 230 -3.23 21.68 7.56
C ARG A 230 -4.53 22.44 7.31
#